data_AF-A0A935E4K2-F1
#
_entry.id   AF-A0A935E4K2-F1
#
_cell.length_a   1.000
_cell.length_b   1.000
_cell.length_c   1.000
_cell.angle_alpha   90.00
_cell.angle_beta   90.00
_cell.angle_gamma   90.00
#
_symmetry.space_group_name_H-M   'P 1'
#
loop_
_entity.id
_entity.type
_entity.pdbx_description
1 polymer ?
#
loop_
_entity_poly.entity_id
_entity_poly.type
_entity_poly.pdbx_seq_one_letter_code
_entity_poly.pdbx_strand_id
1 'polypeptide(L)'
;MNKLTNEQYVYPCDSLSGASIGQHVRHILEFYLCLLKGVHHGEINYDQRDRDILLETDLNFAINKLDKMVSNINILPSSMHIQLIGNYGDEENHEIIIQSSVERELVYCLEHAIHHMALIKVAAIDQSIIEK
;
A
#
# COMPACT_ATOMS: atom_id res chain seq x y z
N MET A 1 0.63 -8.12 11.94
CA MET A 1 -0.09 -9.13 11.14
C MET A 1 -0.14 -10.49 11.83
N ASN A 2 0.98 -11.03 12.35
CA ASN A 2 1.04 -12.37 12.97
C ASN A 2 0.18 -12.60 14.24
N LYS A 3 -0.47 -11.57 14.79
CA LYS A 3 -1.41 -11.68 15.92
C LYS A 3 -2.88 -11.75 15.48
N LEU A 4 -3.15 -11.56 14.18
CA LEU A 4 -4.50 -11.56 13.63
C LEU A 4 -4.91 -12.98 13.25
N THR A 5 -6.18 -13.30 13.42
CA THR A 5 -6.82 -14.38 12.64
C THR A 5 -7.24 -13.86 11.27
N ASN A 6 -7.49 -14.76 10.32
CA ASN A 6 -8.01 -14.33 9.00
C ASN A 6 -9.40 -13.67 9.15
N GLU A 7 -10.21 -14.12 10.10
CA GLU A 7 -11.52 -13.54 10.39
C GLU A 7 -11.40 -12.07 10.82
N GLN A 8 -10.50 -11.76 11.75
CA GLN A 8 -10.21 -10.38 12.17
C GLN A 8 -9.63 -9.53 11.03
N TYR A 9 -8.81 -10.15 10.18
CA TYR A 9 -8.19 -9.48 9.05
C TYR A 9 -9.22 -8.98 8.03
N VAL A 10 -10.23 -9.81 7.72
CA VAL A 10 -11.27 -9.50 6.72
C VAL A 10 -12.51 -8.83 7.33
N TYR A 11 -12.58 -8.71 8.66
CA TYR A 11 -13.75 -8.16 9.35
C TYR A 11 -13.99 -6.68 8.97
N PRO A 12 -15.19 -6.33 8.46
CA PRO A 12 -15.57 -4.94 8.21
C PRO A 12 -15.63 -4.13 9.51
N CYS A 13 -15.00 -2.96 9.55
CA CYS A 13 -14.96 -2.11 10.73
C CYS A 13 -15.73 -0.80 10.50
N ASP A 14 -16.75 -0.53 11.32
CA ASP A 14 -17.55 0.70 11.22
C ASP A 14 -16.70 1.94 11.43
N SER A 15 -15.71 1.88 12.33
CA SER A 15 -14.73 2.95 12.57
C SER A 15 -13.88 3.27 11.33
N LEU A 16 -13.86 2.37 10.34
CA LEU A 16 -13.20 2.53 9.05
C LEU A 16 -14.18 2.68 7.89
N SER A 17 -15.40 3.15 8.16
CA SER A 17 -16.46 3.29 7.13
C SER A 17 -16.78 1.96 6.43
N GLY A 18 -16.73 0.86 7.18
CA GLY A 18 -16.99 -0.49 6.70
C GLY A 18 -15.77 -1.17 6.06
N ALA A 19 -14.61 -0.50 5.98
CA ALA A 19 -13.40 -1.14 5.47
C ALA A 19 -12.79 -2.13 6.46
N SER A 20 -12.11 -3.16 5.96
CA SER A 20 -11.39 -4.14 6.78
C SER A 20 -9.91 -3.78 6.95
N ILE A 21 -9.25 -4.42 7.93
CA ILE A 21 -7.78 -4.33 8.08
C ILE A 21 -7.11 -4.79 6.77
N GLY A 22 -7.61 -5.87 6.17
CA GLY A 22 -7.07 -6.40 4.92
C GLY A 22 -7.17 -5.44 3.75
N GLN A 23 -8.25 -4.66 3.64
CA GLN A 23 -8.38 -3.64 2.61
C GLN A 23 -7.32 -2.54 2.73
N HIS A 24 -7.01 -2.10 3.95
CA HIS A 24 -5.92 -1.15 4.19
C HIS A 24 -4.54 -1.77 3.93
N VAL A 25 -4.31 -3.01 4.35
CA VAL A 25 -3.04 -3.71 4.08
C VAL A 25 -2.82 -3.88 2.57
N ARG A 26 -3.82 -4.33 1.81
CA ARG A 26 -3.75 -4.38 0.36
C ARG A 26 -3.40 -3.01 -0.22
N HIS A 27 -4.10 -1.96 0.23
CA HIS A 27 -3.84 -0.61 -0.26
C HIS A 27 -2.38 -0.19 -0.07
N ILE A 28 -1.79 -0.47 1.09
CA ILE A 28 -0.36 -0.23 1.34
C ILE A 28 0.51 -1.06 0.38
N LEU A 29 0.27 -2.37 0.30
CA LEU A 29 1.11 -3.30 -0.47
C LEU A 29 1.06 -3.00 -1.97
N GLU A 30 -0.09 -2.66 -2.52
CA GLU A 30 -0.25 -2.30 -3.94
C GLU A 30 0.56 -1.06 -4.32
N PHE A 31 0.74 -0.09 -3.42
CA PHE A 31 1.60 1.08 -3.68
C PHE A 31 3.07 0.68 -3.79
N TYR A 32 3.56 -0.13 -2.86
CA TYR A 32 4.93 -0.64 -2.94
C TYR A 32 5.13 -1.55 -4.15
N LEU A 33 4.15 -2.38 -4.52
CA LEU A 33 4.22 -3.20 -5.74
C LEU A 33 4.23 -2.33 -7.00
N CYS A 34 3.44 -1.26 -7.04
CA CYS A 34 3.45 -0.27 -8.12
C CYS A 34 4.81 0.41 -8.25
N LEU A 35 5.41 0.84 -7.13
CA LEU A 35 6.77 1.38 -7.09
C LEU A 35 7.80 0.37 -7.64
N LEU A 36 7.80 -0.85 -7.12
CA LEU A 36 8.72 -1.91 -7.56
C LEU A 36 8.60 -2.18 -9.07
N LYS A 37 7.38 -2.23 -9.60
CA LYS A 37 7.12 -2.40 -11.04
C LYS A 37 7.57 -1.18 -11.84
N GLY A 38 7.29 0.03 -11.33
CA GLY A 38 7.58 1.28 -12.01
C GLY A 38 9.06 1.57 -12.16
N VAL A 39 9.87 1.18 -11.16
CA VAL A 39 11.35 1.29 -11.23
C VAL A 39 11.92 0.57 -12.45
N HIS A 40 11.36 -0.57 -12.86
CA HIS A 40 11.81 -1.27 -14.07
C HIS A 40 11.50 -0.52 -15.36
N HIS A 41 10.50 0.36 -15.38
CA HIS A 41 10.02 1.06 -16.57
C HIS A 41 10.41 2.54 -16.59
N GLY A 42 10.86 3.10 -15.47
CA GLY A 42 11.15 4.53 -15.34
C GLY A 42 9.90 5.40 -15.13
N GLU A 43 8.75 4.78 -14.85
CA GLU A 43 7.46 5.46 -14.69
C GLU A 43 6.63 4.78 -13.58
N ILE A 44 5.95 5.56 -12.74
CA ILE A 44 5.04 5.09 -11.69
C ILE A 44 3.69 5.76 -11.89
N ASN A 45 2.61 4.98 -11.85
CA ASN A 45 1.25 5.49 -11.80
C ASN A 45 0.46 4.75 -10.71
N TYR A 46 0.26 5.40 -9.56
CA TYR A 46 -0.42 4.80 -8.42
C TYR A 46 -1.93 4.62 -8.65
N ASP A 47 -2.55 5.40 -9.55
CA ASP A 47 -3.95 5.25 -9.92
C ASP A 47 -4.18 3.96 -10.70
N GLN A 48 -3.18 3.55 -11.48
CA GLN A 48 -3.16 2.31 -12.27
C GLN A 48 -2.52 1.11 -11.54
N ARG A 49 -2.40 1.16 -10.20
CA ARG A 49 -1.89 0.01 -9.44
C ARG A 49 -2.75 -1.23 -9.63
N ASP A 50 -2.11 -2.38 -9.79
CA ASP A 50 -2.77 -3.67 -9.95
C ASP A 50 -3.58 -4.00 -8.69
N ARG A 51 -4.84 -4.44 -8.86
CA ARG A 51 -5.72 -4.79 -7.75
C ARG A 51 -5.71 -6.29 -7.47
N ASP A 52 -5.09 -6.71 -6.37
CA ASP A 52 -5.03 -8.12 -5.98
C ASP A 52 -5.89 -8.40 -4.74
N ILE A 53 -7.06 -9.00 -4.97
CA ILE A 53 -8.04 -9.29 -3.93
C ILE A 53 -7.52 -10.26 -2.86
N LEU A 54 -6.54 -11.11 -3.19
CA LEU A 54 -5.97 -12.04 -2.22
C LEU A 54 -5.20 -11.29 -1.13
N LEU A 55 -4.64 -10.12 -1.44
CA LEU A 55 -3.98 -9.28 -0.44
C LEU A 55 -4.95 -8.79 0.64
N GLU A 56 -6.24 -8.61 0.35
CA GLU A 56 -7.22 -8.17 1.36
C GLU A 56 -8.03 -9.30 2.00
N THR A 57 -8.04 -10.49 1.40
CA THR A 57 -8.89 -11.62 1.84
C THR A 57 -8.14 -12.78 2.49
N ASP A 58 -6.83 -12.89 2.25
CA ASP A 58 -5.97 -13.95 2.81
C ASP A 58 -4.76 -13.34 3.54
N LEU A 59 -4.80 -13.42 4.88
CA LEU A 59 -3.76 -12.92 5.76
C LEU A 59 -2.39 -13.56 5.47
N ASN A 60 -2.34 -14.87 5.22
CA ASN A 60 -1.10 -15.58 4.97
C ASN A 60 -0.52 -15.23 3.60
N PHE A 61 -1.37 -15.06 2.60
CA PHE A 61 -0.95 -14.57 1.28
C PHE A 61 -0.33 -13.17 1.40
N ALA A 62 -0.98 -12.26 2.13
CA ALA A 62 -0.48 -10.91 2.35
C ALA A 62 0.88 -10.89 3.09
N ILE A 63 1.05 -11.70 4.15
CA ILE A 63 2.33 -11.85 4.87
C ILE A 63 3.42 -12.35 3.92
N ASN A 64 3.17 -13.43 3.18
CA ASN A 64 4.13 -13.99 2.23
C ASN A 64 4.51 -13.00 1.13
N LYS A 65 3.57 -12.17 0.68
CA LYS A 65 3.84 -11.12 -0.30
C LYS A 65 4.74 -10.04 0.30
N LEU A 66 4.43 -9.58 1.51
CA LEU A 66 5.23 -8.58 2.23
C LEU A 66 6.68 -9.04 2.41
N ASP A 67 6.90 -10.28 2.85
CA ASP A 67 8.25 -10.82 3.07
C ASP A 67 9.09 -10.82 1.79
N LYS A 68 8.48 -11.18 0.65
CA LYS A 68 9.13 -11.12 -0.67
C LYS A 68 9.43 -9.69 -1.10
N MET A 69 8.52 -8.75 -0.82
CA MET A 69 8.69 -7.34 -1.18
C MET A 69 9.84 -6.67 -0.44
N VAL A 70 10.03 -6.97 0.84
CA VAL A 70 11.14 -6.40 1.64
C VAL A 70 12.49 -6.67 0.98
N SER A 71 12.69 -7.87 0.43
CA SER A 71 13.94 -8.21 -0.25
C SER A 71 14.16 -7.38 -1.53
N ASN A 72 13.09 -7.09 -2.27
CA ASN A 72 13.16 -6.29 -3.50
C ASN A 72 13.38 -4.80 -3.21
N ILE A 73 12.80 -4.28 -2.12
CA ILE A 73 12.95 -2.87 -1.73
C ILE A 73 14.41 -2.56 -1.39
N ASN A 74 15.09 -3.47 -0.68
CA ASN A 74 16.48 -3.27 -0.24
C ASN A 74 17.50 -3.17 -1.38
N ILE A 75 17.15 -3.62 -2.59
CA ILE A 75 18.03 -3.58 -3.77
C ILE A 75 17.63 -2.49 -4.78
N LEU A 76 16.66 -1.65 -4.43
CA LEU A 76 16.21 -0.57 -5.31
C LEU A 76 17.33 0.47 -5.53
N PRO A 77 17.50 0.98 -6.76
CA PRO A 77 18.46 2.05 -7.05
C PRO A 77 17.90 3.40 -6.57
N SER A 78 18.14 3.74 -5.30
CA SER A 78 17.53 4.92 -4.64
C SER A 78 17.71 6.25 -5.40
N SER A 79 18.88 6.45 -6.03
CA SER A 79 19.20 7.68 -6.77
C SER A 79 18.66 7.73 -8.20
N MET A 80 17.93 6.70 -8.66
CA MET A 80 17.37 6.68 -10.01
C MET A 80 16.23 7.70 -10.13
N HIS A 81 16.28 8.52 -11.18
CA HIS A 81 15.18 9.39 -11.57
C HIS A 81 14.03 8.58 -12.16
N ILE A 82 12.81 8.98 -11.85
CA ILE A 82 11.59 8.32 -12.30
C ILE A 82 10.52 9.34 -12.58
N GLN A 83 9.58 9.03 -13.46
CA GLN A 83 8.41 9.86 -13.70
C GLN A 83 7.23 9.36 -12.87
N LEU A 84 6.60 10.26 -12.12
CA LEU A 84 5.32 10.01 -11.47
C LEU A 84 4.22 10.52 -12.41
N ILE A 85 3.31 9.63 -12.77
CA ILE A 85 2.18 9.89 -13.65
C ILE A 85 0.91 9.75 -12.80
N GLY A 86 0.00 10.70 -12.91
CA GLY A 86 -1.28 10.63 -12.23
C GLY A 86 -2.20 11.76 -12.66
N ASN A 87 -3.46 11.67 -12.26
CA ASN A 87 -4.41 12.76 -12.43
C ASN A 87 -4.60 13.51 -11.11
N TYR A 88 -4.18 14.78 -11.07
CA TYR A 88 -4.27 15.65 -9.90
C TYR A 88 -5.22 16.83 -10.10
N GLY A 89 -5.99 16.84 -11.18
CA GLY A 89 -6.99 17.86 -11.51
C GLY A 89 -8.41 17.31 -11.49
N ASP A 90 -9.38 18.20 -11.73
CA ASP A 90 -10.81 17.84 -11.79
C ASP A 90 -11.23 17.34 -13.18
N GLU A 91 -10.35 17.41 -14.18
CA GLU A 91 -10.63 16.98 -15.55
C GLU A 91 -10.35 15.47 -15.73
N GLU A 92 -11.34 14.72 -16.22
CA GLU A 92 -11.14 13.33 -16.60
C GLU A 92 -10.09 13.20 -17.73
N ASN A 93 -9.16 12.26 -17.57
CA ASN A 93 -8.06 11.95 -18.51
C ASN A 93 -6.96 13.03 -18.67
N HIS A 94 -6.82 13.95 -17.71
CA HIS A 94 -5.68 14.86 -17.67
C HIS A 94 -4.52 14.27 -16.84
N GLU A 95 -3.69 13.43 -17.47
CA GLU A 95 -2.48 12.92 -16.83
C GLU A 95 -1.39 14.00 -16.75
N ILE A 96 -0.86 14.18 -15.56
CA ILE A 96 0.27 15.06 -15.27
C ILE A 96 1.50 14.18 -15.04
N ILE A 97 2.61 14.57 -15.66
CA ILE A 97 3.91 13.92 -15.47
C ILE A 97 4.77 14.79 -14.57
N ILE A 98 5.18 14.24 -13.43
CA ILE A 98 6.00 14.90 -12.42
C ILE A 98 7.36 14.19 -12.36
N GLN A 99 8.45 14.96 -12.40
CA GLN A 99 9.79 14.40 -12.20
C GLN A 99 10.00 14.02 -10.73
N SER A 100 10.44 12.80 -10.48
CA SER A 100 10.70 12.27 -9.14
C SER A 100 11.97 11.41 -9.10
N SER A 101 12.17 10.70 -8.00
CA SER A 101 13.23 9.70 -7.80
C SER A 101 12.71 8.52 -7.01
N VAL A 102 13.38 7.38 -7.14
CA VAL A 102 13.03 6.16 -6.40
C VAL A 102 13.04 6.39 -4.88
N GLU A 103 14.02 7.12 -4.37
CA GLU A 103 14.06 7.52 -2.95
C GLU A 103 12.84 8.35 -2.55
N ARG A 104 12.46 9.35 -3.34
CA ARG A 104 11.29 10.19 -3.04
C ARG A 104 10.00 9.37 -3.00
N GLU A 105 9.79 8.49 -3.97
CA GLU A 105 8.61 7.65 -4.05
C GLU A 105 8.59 6.58 -2.95
N LEU A 106 9.76 6.09 -2.53
CA LEU A 106 9.86 5.20 -1.38
C LEU A 106 9.43 5.90 -0.07
N VAL A 107 9.84 7.16 0.13
CA VAL A 107 9.35 7.98 1.25
C VAL A 107 7.84 8.21 1.15
N TYR A 108 7.31 8.42 -0.05
CA TYR A 108 5.86 8.53 -0.24
C TYR A 108 5.13 7.25 0.19
N CYS A 109 5.59 6.08 -0.25
CA CYS A 109 5.01 4.81 0.18
C CYS A 109 5.11 4.61 1.71
N LEU A 110 6.20 5.05 2.35
CA LEU A 110 6.37 4.97 3.80
C LEU A 110 5.36 5.85 4.54
N GLU A 111 5.25 7.13 4.18
CA GLU A 111 4.28 8.05 4.80
C GLU A 111 2.84 7.56 4.62
N HIS A 112 2.52 7.06 3.42
CA HIS A 112 1.22 6.47 3.12
C HIS A 112 0.94 5.20 3.94
N ALA A 113 1.96 4.37 4.15
CA ALA A 113 1.86 3.21 5.03
C ALA A 113 1.63 3.62 6.48
N ILE A 114 2.36 4.62 7.01
CA ILE A 114 2.18 5.14 8.36
C ILE A 114 0.74 5.66 8.57
N HIS A 115 0.21 6.40 7.59
CA HIS A 115 -1.17 6.87 7.60
C HIS A 115 -2.16 5.71 7.75
N HIS A 116 -2.04 4.68 6.91
CA HIS A 116 -2.93 3.52 6.98
C HIS A 116 -2.68 2.63 8.21
N MET A 117 -1.47 2.55 8.73
CA MET A 117 -1.18 1.84 9.98
C MET A 117 -1.88 2.50 11.17
N ALA A 118 -2.05 3.83 11.17
CA ALA A 118 -2.85 4.52 12.17
C ALA A 118 -4.33 4.09 12.11
N LEU A 119 -4.89 3.94 10.92
CA LEU A 119 -6.26 3.43 10.72
C LEU A 119 -6.38 1.96 11.15
N ILE A 120 -5.42 1.11 10.77
CA ILE A 120 -5.37 -0.29 11.20
C ILE A 120 -5.30 -0.39 12.73
N LYS A 121 -4.57 0.51 13.40
CA LYS A 121 -4.54 0.57 14.87
C LYS A 121 -5.94 0.84 15.45
N VAL A 122 -6.72 1.75 14.85
CA VAL A 122 -8.10 2.01 15.27
C VAL A 122 -8.95 0.74 15.17
N ALA A 123 -8.90 0.04 14.03
CA ALA A 123 -9.64 -1.21 13.85
C ALA A 123 -9.17 -2.32 14.80
N ALA A 124 -7.87 -2.41 15.08
CA ALA A 124 -7.33 -3.40 16.00
C ALA A 124 -7.80 -3.16 17.44
N ILE A 125 -7.94 -1.90 17.86
CA ILE A 125 -8.54 -1.54 19.16
C ILE A 125 -10.04 -1.87 19.16
N ASP A 126 -10.76 -1.52 18.10
CA ASP A 126 -12.21 -1.74 17.96
C ASP A 126 -12.56 -3.23 18.05
N GLN A 127 -11.75 -4.07 17.41
CA GLN A 127 -11.87 -5.53 17.43
C GLN A 127 -11.23 -6.19 18.67
N SER A 128 -10.81 -5.41 19.67
CA SER A 128 -10.16 -5.92 20.90
C SER A 128 -8.93 -6.81 20.66
N ILE A 129 -8.21 -6.58 19.57
CA ILE A 129 -6.97 -7.29 19.20
C ILE A 129 -5.80 -6.76 20.02
N ILE A 130 -5.81 -5.46 20.32
CA ILE A 130 -4.82 -4.76 21.13
C ILE A 130 -5.50 -3.84 22.14
N GLU A 131 -4.80 -3.55 23.23
CA GLU A 131 -5.23 -2.56 24.23
C GLU A 131 -4.99 -1.12 23.74
N LYS A 132 -5.70 -0.16 24.34
CA LYS A 132 -5.59 1.28 24.03
C LYS A 132 -4.29 1.89 24.54
#